data_AF-S9TRW1-F1
#
_entry.id   AF-S9TRW1-F1
#
_cell.length_a   1.000
_cell.length_b   1.000
_cell.length_c   1.000
_cell.angle_alpha   90.00
_cell.angle_beta   90.00
_cell.angle_gamma   90.00
#
_symmetry.space_group_name_H-M   'P 1'
#
loop_
_entity.id
_entity.type
_entity.pdbx_description
1 polymer ?
#
loop_
_entity_poly.entity_id
_entity_poly.type
_entity_poly.pdbx_seq_one_letter_code
_entity_poly.pdbx_strand_id
1 'polypeptide(L)'
;MADRKDDQLHEPHNQGFREQSANKEQDEQFLRKRLEQLARRERMSHAHEDHQGYGPGAPIPPPPMYGAMPQKKSKFLSLFLSFIFPGAGHFYLGLMQRGLLIMMMLALDIVAIVYFTAIDAKVNVPLVVLLGLMMPVIYFFNLFDALQCTERVNHQAMFGGIEPTRQGPLLGLFLLFGGIVMLLLTVDPAWLRWFFTYAGSYAGAALLIGGGIFLLVKESNKRR
;
A
#
# COMPACT_ATOMS: atom_id res chain seq x y z
N MET A 1 45.18 61.90 76.20
CA MET A 1 44.95 60.45 76.37
C MET A 1 43.71 60.10 75.58
N ALA A 2 43.90 59.26 74.56
CA ALA A 2 42.82 58.70 73.76
C ALA A 2 42.02 57.71 74.60
N ASP A 3 40.70 57.69 74.44
CA ASP A 3 39.99 56.42 74.37
C ASP A 3 38.78 56.55 73.46
N ARG A 4 38.76 55.67 72.49
CA ARG A 4 37.82 55.55 71.38
C ARG A 4 36.86 54.45 71.79
N LYS A 5 35.56 54.74 71.81
CA LYS A 5 34.54 53.69 71.80
C LYS A 5 33.69 53.84 70.56
N ASP A 6 33.81 52.80 69.76
CA ASP A 6 33.24 52.57 68.47
C ASP A 6 31.72 52.35 68.54
N ASP A 7 31.09 52.73 67.45
CA ASP A 7 30.04 52.02 66.71
C ASP A 7 28.84 51.43 67.47
N GLN A 8 27.68 52.00 67.15
CA GLN A 8 26.56 51.23 66.59
C GLN A 8 25.56 52.17 65.90
N LEU A 9 25.78 52.44 64.61
CA LEU A 9 24.74 52.96 63.73
C LEU A 9 23.92 51.76 63.23
N HIS A 10 22.72 51.58 63.76
CA HIS A 10 21.71 50.72 63.14
C HIS A 10 21.16 51.43 61.90
N GLU A 11 21.49 50.92 60.71
CA GLU A 11 20.83 51.25 59.44
C GLU A 11 19.65 50.27 59.21
N PRO A 12 18.40 50.74 59.13
CA PRO A 12 17.34 49.97 58.49
C PRO A 12 16.88 50.61 57.19
N HIS A 13 16.57 49.73 56.25
CA HIS A 13 15.75 49.91 55.04
C HIS A 13 16.45 50.11 53.69
N ASN A 14 17.03 49.01 53.19
CA ASN A 14 17.19 48.75 51.75
C ASN A 14 16.59 47.38 51.31
N GLN A 15 15.57 46.90 52.02
CA GLN A 15 14.96 45.57 51.75
C GLN A 15 13.97 45.61 50.58
N GLY A 16 13.19 46.69 50.42
CA GLY A 16 12.18 46.80 49.36
C GLY A 16 12.76 46.83 47.93
N PHE A 17 13.94 47.42 47.73
CA PHE A 17 14.58 47.49 46.40
C PHE A 17 15.19 46.14 45.98
N ARG A 18 15.63 45.33 46.95
CA ARG A 18 16.20 44.00 46.72
C ARG A 18 15.13 42.95 46.40
N GLU A 19 13.99 43.00 47.07
CA GLU A 19 12.84 42.14 46.79
C GLU A 19 12.22 42.43 45.42
N GLN A 20 12.10 43.72 45.05
CA GLN A 20 11.56 44.11 43.76
C GLN A 20 12.50 43.74 42.59
N SER A 21 13.81 43.74 42.83
CA SER A 21 14.81 43.29 41.84
C SER A 21 14.83 41.77 41.71
N ALA A 22 14.74 41.04 42.83
CA ALA A 22 14.67 39.57 42.82
C ALA A 22 13.40 39.03 42.16
N ASN A 23 12.25 39.70 42.35
CA ASN A 23 10.99 39.30 41.71
C ASN A 23 11.03 39.54 40.20
N LYS A 24 11.63 40.65 39.75
CA LYS A 24 11.85 40.92 38.32
C LYS A 24 12.73 39.88 37.66
N GLU A 25 13.81 39.45 38.32
CA GLU A 25 14.68 38.40 37.80
C GLU A 25 13.96 37.04 37.73
N GLN A 26 13.11 36.72 38.71
CA GLN A 26 12.27 35.52 38.68
C GLN A 26 11.23 35.57 37.55
N ASP A 27 10.60 36.72 37.34
CA ASP A 27 9.62 36.93 36.25
C ASP A 27 10.28 36.80 34.88
N GLU A 28 11.49 37.35 34.70
CA GLU A 28 12.25 37.20 33.45
C GLU A 28 12.66 35.75 33.20
N GLN A 29 13.09 35.03 34.23
CA GLN A 29 13.43 33.60 34.10
C GLN A 29 12.20 32.77 33.75
N PHE A 30 11.03 33.09 34.33
CA PHE A 30 9.77 32.43 34.01
C PHE A 30 9.34 32.69 32.56
N LEU A 31 9.43 33.95 32.11
CA LEU A 31 9.12 34.35 30.75
C LEU A 31 10.03 33.68 29.71
N ARG A 32 11.33 33.60 29.99
CA ARG A 32 12.28 32.89 29.12
C ARG A 32 11.94 31.41 28.97
N LYS A 33 11.63 30.72 30.07
CA LYS A 33 11.19 29.32 30.04
C LYS A 33 9.89 29.14 29.25
N ARG A 34 8.92 30.05 29.40
CA ARG A 34 7.67 30.04 28.62
C ARG A 34 7.91 30.30 27.14
N LEU A 35 8.77 31.23 26.78
CA LEU A 35 9.14 31.51 25.39
C LEU A 35 9.87 30.33 24.75
N GLU A 36 10.77 29.67 25.46
CA GLU A 36 11.41 28.44 24.98
C GLU A 36 10.41 27.30 24.80
N GLN A 37 9.43 27.17 25.71
CA GLN A 37 8.35 26.19 25.58
C GLN A 37 7.48 26.48 24.37
N LEU A 38 7.14 27.75 24.11
CA LEU A 38 6.36 28.16 22.95
C LEU A 38 7.14 27.91 21.66
N ALA A 39 8.42 28.31 21.61
CA ALA A 39 9.28 28.04 20.46
C ALA A 39 9.47 26.53 20.21
N ARG A 40 9.58 25.71 21.26
CA ARG A 40 9.58 24.23 21.14
C ARG A 40 8.24 23.70 20.65
N ARG A 41 7.13 24.25 21.14
CA ARG A 41 5.78 23.85 20.76
C ARG A 41 5.47 24.22 19.31
N GLU A 42 5.92 25.39 18.85
CA GLU A 42 5.85 25.84 17.46
C GLU A 42 6.70 24.95 16.53
N ARG A 43 7.93 24.61 16.94
CA ARG A 43 8.77 23.65 16.20
C ARG A 43 8.13 22.26 16.12
N MET A 44 7.49 21.81 17.20
CA MET A 44 6.78 20.53 17.22
C MET A 44 5.48 20.58 16.41
N SER A 45 4.75 21.71 16.40
CA SER A 45 3.54 21.87 15.60
C SER A 45 3.86 21.94 14.10
N HIS A 46 4.90 22.66 13.69
CA HIS A 46 5.33 22.66 12.29
C HIS A 46 5.86 21.28 11.84
N ALA A 47 6.55 20.53 12.72
CA ALA A 47 6.92 19.14 12.44
C ALA A 47 5.72 18.17 12.39
N HIS A 48 4.57 18.54 12.95
CA HIS A 48 3.31 17.80 12.86
C HIS A 48 2.41 18.23 11.70
N GLU A 49 2.56 19.45 11.19
CA GLU A 49 1.84 19.94 10.00
C GLU A 49 2.31 19.26 8.71
N ASP A 50 3.60 18.87 8.62
CA ASP A 50 4.10 18.05 7.51
C ASP A 50 3.50 16.63 7.47
N HIS A 51 2.78 16.22 8.53
CA HIS A 51 2.22 14.88 8.69
C HIS A 51 0.71 14.84 8.99
N GLN A 52 0.01 15.98 9.04
CA GLN A 52 -1.44 15.98 9.23
C GLN A 52 -2.17 15.70 7.91
N GLY A 53 -2.85 14.56 7.93
CA GLY A 53 -3.52 13.94 6.79
C GLY A 53 -4.56 14.83 6.11
N TYR A 54 -4.68 14.58 4.80
CA TYR A 54 -5.73 15.06 3.93
C TYR A 54 -7.11 14.75 4.53
N GLY A 55 -7.79 15.78 5.04
CA GLY A 55 -9.21 15.71 5.34
C GLY A 55 -10.04 15.49 4.06
N PRO A 56 -11.23 14.86 4.15
CA PRO A 56 -12.13 14.72 3.01
C PRO A 56 -12.66 16.11 2.63
N GLY A 57 -12.05 16.73 1.61
CA GLY A 57 -12.42 18.06 1.10
C GLY A 57 -11.28 19.08 1.00
N ALA A 58 -10.04 18.73 1.34
CA ALA A 58 -8.91 19.64 1.15
C ALA A 58 -8.67 19.92 -0.35
N PRO A 59 -8.46 21.20 -0.75
CA PRO A 59 -8.02 21.54 -2.10
C PRO A 59 -6.75 20.76 -2.43
N ILE A 60 -6.76 20.06 -3.56
CA ILE A 60 -5.60 19.30 -4.04
C ILE A 60 -4.42 20.28 -4.12
N PRO A 61 -3.34 20.10 -3.33
CA PRO A 61 -2.23 21.02 -3.37
C PRO A 61 -1.68 21.02 -4.80
N PRO A 62 -1.34 22.20 -5.34
CA PRO A 62 -0.75 22.29 -6.65
C PRO A 62 0.52 21.42 -6.66
N PRO A 63 0.81 20.72 -7.77
CA PRO A 63 1.99 19.87 -7.90
C PRO A 63 3.23 20.66 -7.45
N PRO A 64 4.16 20.04 -6.71
CA PRO A 64 5.36 20.73 -6.25
C PRO A 64 6.06 21.36 -7.46
N MET A 65 6.11 22.70 -7.47
CA MET A 65 6.84 23.52 -8.45
C MET A 65 8.36 23.35 -8.25
N TYR A 66 8.86 22.12 -8.24
CA TYR A 66 10.28 21.80 -8.22
C TYR A 66 10.68 21.25 -9.59
N GLY A 67 10.88 22.19 -10.53
CA GLY A 67 11.86 22.10 -11.63
C GLY A 67 11.68 21.09 -12.76
N ALA A 68 10.92 20.01 -12.60
CA ALA A 68 10.64 19.07 -13.67
C ALA A 68 9.32 18.36 -13.39
N MET A 69 8.31 18.55 -14.25
CA MET A 69 7.14 17.66 -14.25
C MET A 69 7.67 16.24 -14.42
N PRO A 70 7.35 15.29 -13.51
CA PRO A 70 7.82 13.94 -13.67
C PRO A 70 7.28 13.37 -14.97
N GLN A 71 8.19 12.77 -15.75
CA GLN A 71 7.87 12.25 -17.06
C GLN A 71 6.75 11.23 -16.96
N LYS A 72 5.61 11.52 -17.60
CA LYS A 72 4.46 10.62 -17.66
C LYS A 72 4.91 9.32 -18.36
N LYS A 73 4.85 8.20 -17.64
CA LYS A 73 5.13 6.89 -18.21
C LYS A 73 4.07 6.54 -19.25
N SER A 74 4.51 6.01 -20.38
CA SER A 74 3.62 5.67 -21.50
C SER A 74 2.76 4.44 -21.19
N LYS A 75 1.43 4.61 -21.26
CA LYS A 75 0.46 3.51 -21.12
C LYS A 75 0.65 2.45 -22.20
N PHE A 76 0.87 2.89 -23.45
CA PHE A 76 1.09 2.00 -24.58
C PHE A 76 2.35 1.16 -24.41
N LEU A 77 3.44 1.74 -23.89
CA LEU A 77 4.68 1.01 -23.72
C LEU A 77 4.58 -0.03 -22.60
N SER A 78 3.97 0.33 -21.46
CA SER A 78 3.73 -0.64 -20.37
C SER A 78 2.82 -1.78 -20.84
N LEU A 79 1.75 -1.46 -21.57
CA LEU A 79 0.83 -2.45 -22.15
C LEU A 79 1.55 -3.38 -23.13
N PHE A 80 2.31 -2.81 -24.06
CA PHE A 80 3.05 -3.57 -25.07
C PHE A 80 4.10 -4.49 -24.44
N LEU A 81 4.81 -4.01 -23.42
CA LEU A 81 5.76 -4.84 -22.68
C LEU A 81 5.06 -5.99 -21.96
N SER A 82 3.93 -5.71 -21.28
CA SER A 82 3.12 -6.75 -20.63
C SER A 82 2.50 -7.74 -21.61
N PHE A 83 2.22 -7.32 -22.85
CA PHE A 83 1.70 -8.18 -23.91
C PHE A 83 2.76 -9.17 -24.41
N ILE A 84 3.99 -8.70 -24.64
CA ILE A 84 5.10 -9.55 -25.10
C ILE A 84 5.59 -10.48 -23.99
N PHE A 85 5.80 -9.93 -22.78
CA PHE A 85 6.32 -10.69 -21.66
C PHE A 85 5.50 -10.42 -20.40
N PRO A 86 4.76 -11.41 -19.89
CA PRO A 86 3.92 -11.21 -18.71
C PRO A 86 4.77 -10.77 -17.51
N GLY A 87 4.37 -9.67 -16.87
CA GLY A 87 5.11 -9.02 -15.78
C GLY A 87 6.16 -7.97 -16.20
N ALA A 88 6.54 -7.87 -17.48
CA ALA A 88 7.52 -6.86 -17.92
C ALA A 88 6.98 -5.42 -17.88
N GLY A 89 5.69 -5.21 -18.12
CA GLY A 89 5.08 -3.88 -18.06
C GLY A 89 5.17 -3.26 -16.65
N HIS A 90 5.17 -4.08 -15.60
CA HIS A 90 5.38 -3.66 -14.22
C HIS A 90 6.84 -3.26 -13.95
N PHE A 91 7.81 -3.91 -14.60
CA PHE A 91 9.22 -3.52 -14.48
C PHE A 91 9.48 -2.14 -15.09
N TYR A 92 8.84 -1.82 -16.23
CA TYR A 92 8.90 -0.48 -16.82
C TYR A 92 8.39 0.62 -15.86
N LEU A 93 7.42 0.28 -15.00
CA LEU A 93 6.86 1.17 -14.00
C LEU A 93 7.70 1.23 -12.71
N GLY A 94 8.71 0.37 -12.53
CA GLY A 94 9.50 0.23 -11.30
C GLY A 94 8.85 -0.68 -10.24
N LEU A 95 7.76 -1.37 -10.59
CA LEU A 95 6.98 -2.25 -9.70
C LEU A 95 7.52 -3.70 -9.77
N MET A 96 8.78 -3.90 -9.34
CA MET A 96 9.48 -5.18 -9.49
C MET A 96 8.75 -6.36 -8.83
N GLN A 97 8.27 -6.21 -7.59
CA GLN A 97 7.57 -7.31 -6.93
C GLN A 97 6.28 -7.73 -7.63
N ARG A 98 5.51 -6.78 -8.17
CA ARG A 98 4.27 -7.11 -8.90
C ARG A 98 4.56 -7.86 -10.19
N GLY A 99 5.56 -7.40 -10.94
CA GLY A 99 6.01 -8.10 -12.15
C GLY A 99 6.48 -9.52 -11.84
N LEU A 100 7.30 -9.68 -10.79
CA LEU A 100 7.79 -10.99 -10.36
C LEU A 100 6.66 -11.92 -9.91
N LEU A 101 5.66 -11.40 -9.18
CA LEU A 101 4.51 -12.19 -8.75
C LEU A 101 3.74 -12.75 -9.95
N ILE A 102 3.48 -11.92 -10.97
CA ILE A 102 2.80 -12.36 -12.20
C ILE A 102 3.62 -13.43 -12.92
N MET A 103 4.94 -13.24 -13.05
CA MET A 103 5.83 -14.24 -13.66
C MET A 103 5.82 -15.56 -12.89
N MET A 104 5.87 -15.50 -11.55
CA MET A 104 5.87 -16.70 -10.71
C MET A 104 4.52 -17.41 -10.71
N MET A 105 3.40 -16.67 -10.75
CA MET A 105 2.07 -17.26 -10.90
C MET A 105 1.92 -17.99 -12.24
N LEU A 106 2.40 -17.38 -13.32
CA LEU A 106 2.42 -18.03 -14.64
C LEU A 106 3.35 -19.26 -14.66
N ALA A 107 4.53 -19.16 -14.03
CA ALA A 107 5.45 -20.29 -13.93
C ALA A 107 4.83 -21.44 -13.12
N LEU A 108 4.17 -21.15 -11.99
CA LEU A 108 3.45 -22.15 -11.19
C LEU A 108 2.33 -22.81 -11.99
N ASP A 109 1.55 -22.03 -12.75
CA ASP A 109 0.49 -22.56 -13.61
C ASP A 109 1.04 -23.52 -14.69
N ILE A 110 2.12 -23.13 -15.37
CA ILE A 110 2.78 -23.97 -16.38
C ILE A 110 3.35 -25.24 -15.74
N VAL A 111 4.06 -25.13 -14.61
CA VAL A 111 4.62 -26.29 -13.91
C VAL A 111 3.50 -27.22 -13.45
N ALA A 112 2.37 -26.68 -12.97
CA ALA A 112 1.21 -27.47 -12.60
C ALA A 112 0.63 -28.22 -13.81
N ILE A 113 0.42 -27.56 -14.95
CA ILE A 113 -0.05 -28.20 -16.18
C ILE A 113 0.88 -29.35 -16.60
N VAL A 114 2.19 -29.09 -16.66
CA VAL A 114 3.18 -30.11 -17.03
C VAL A 114 3.17 -31.27 -16.04
N TYR A 115 3.14 -30.99 -14.74
CA TYR A 115 3.09 -32.01 -13.69
C TYR A 115 1.87 -32.92 -13.83
N PHE A 116 0.67 -32.34 -13.92
CA PHE A 116 -0.59 -33.09 -14.04
C PHE A 116 -0.75 -33.81 -15.39
N THR A 117 0.01 -33.40 -16.40
CA THR A 117 0.04 -34.08 -17.72
C THR A 117 1.08 -35.19 -17.78
N ALA A 118 2.20 -35.07 -17.07
CA ALA A 118 3.35 -35.96 -17.21
C ALA A 118 3.35 -37.19 -16.28
N ILE A 119 2.72 -37.11 -15.10
CA ILE A 119 2.92 -38.10 -14.03
C ILE A 119 1.84 -39.21 -14.02
N ASP A 120 0.65 -38.96 -14.57
CA ASP A 120 -0.45 -39.92 -14.52
C ASP A 120 -0.84 -40.48 -15.90
N ALA A 121 -0.88 -41.82 -15.99
CA ALA A 121 -1.53 -42.53 -17.10
C ALA A 121 -3.05 -42.30 -17.16
N LYS A 122 -3.64 -41.72 -16.11
CA LYS A 122 -5.01 -41.19 -16.08
C LYS A 122 -4.93 -39.68 -15.92
N VAL A 123 -4.77 -38.99 -17.04
CA VAL A 123 -4.82 -37.53 -17.09
C VAL A 123 -6.10 -37.05 -16.39
N ASN A 124 -5.98 -36.22 -15.35
CA ASN A 124 -7.10 -35.49 -14.76
C ASN A 124 -7.53 -34.38 -15.75
N VAL A 125 -8.13 -34.78 -16.88
CA VAL A 125 -8.49 -33.91 -18.01
C VAL A 125 -9.24 -32.65 -17.54
N PRO A 126 -10.23 -32.72 -16.62
CA PRO A 126 -10.90 -31.52 -16.15
C PRO A 126 -9.99 -30.52 -15.43
N LEU A 127 -9.00 -31.00 -14.66
CA LEU A 127 -8.06 -30.16 -13.92
C LEU A 127 -7.08 -29.49 -14.87
N VAL A 128 -6.53 -30.24 -15.84
CA VAL A 128 -5.65 -29.68 -16.88
C VAL A 128 -6.38 -28.65 -17.73
N VAL A 129 -7.65 -28.89 -18.08
CA VAL A 129 -8.48 -27.91 -18.80
C VAL A 129 -8.74 -26.67 -17.95
N LEU A 130 -8.99 -26.82 -16.65
CA LEU A 130 -9.17 -25.70 -15.73
C LEU A 130 -7.90 -24.84 -15.60
N LEU A 131 -6.72 -25.46 -15.44
CA LEU A 131 -5.44 -24.75 -15.42
C LEU A 131 -5.14 -24.10 -16.78
N GLY A 132 -5.40 -24.80 -17.90
CA GLY A 132 -5.29 -24.22 -19.23
C GLY A 132 -6.19 -23.00 -19.45
N LEU A 133 -7.37 -22.96 -18.80
CA LEU A 133 -8.26 -21.79 -18.78
C LEU A 133 -7.75 -20.66 -17.86
N MET A 134 -6.95 -20.97 -16.83
CA MET A 134 -6.29 -19.96 -16.01
C MET A 134 -5.25 -19.16 -16.78
N MET A 135 -4.55 -19.77 -17.73
CA MET A 135 -3.51 -19.11 -18.54
C MET A 135 -4.00 -17.81 -19.25
N PRO A 136 -5.10 -17.80 -20.03
CA PRO A 136 -5.63 -16.56 -20.60
C PRO A 136 -6.17 -15.59 -19.53
N VAL A 137 -6.72 -16.10 -18.42
CA VAL A 137 -7.21 -15.25 -17.31
C VAL A 137 -6.05 -14.49 -16.67
N ILE A 138 -4.94 -15.17 -16.37
CA ILE A 138 -3.70 -14.57 -15.84
C ILE A 138 -3.16 -13.54 -16.83
N TYR A 139 -3.19 -13.86 -18.13
CA TYR A 139 -2.71 -12.95 -19.17
C TYR A 139 -3.52 -11.64 -19.24
N PHE A 140 -4.86 -11.72 -19.27
CA PHE A 140 -5.71 -10.54 -19.21
C PHE A 140 -5.51 -9.76 -17.91
N PHE A 141 -5.40 -10.46 -16.77
CA PHE A 141 -5.13 -9.82 -15.48
C PHE A 141 -3.81 -9.03 -15.50
N ASN A 142 -2.74 -9.61 -16.03
CA ASN A 142 -1.46 -8.93 -16.23
C ASN A 142 -1.61 -7.65 -17.06
N LEU A 143 -2.40 -7.71 -18.14
CA LEU A 143 -2.63 -6.57 -19.02
C LEU A 143 -3.41 -5.44 -18.32
N PHE A 144 -4.50 -5.79 -17.62
CA PHE A 144 -5.32 -4.83 -16.88
C PHE A 144 -4.56 -4.23 -15.69
N ASP A 145 -3.85 -5.05 -14.91
CA ASP A 145 -3.09 -4.56 -13.75
C ASP A 145 -1.93 -3.65 -14.19
N ALA A 146 -1.25 -3.94 -15.30
CA ALA A 146 -0.22 -3.05 -15.86
C ALA A 146 -0.79 -1.68 -16.26
N LEU A 147 -1.97 -1.66 -16.89
CA LEU A 147 -2.67 -0.40 -17.23
C LEU A 147 -3.04 0.41 -15.99
N GLN A 148 -3.69 -0.22 -15.00
CA GLN A 148 -4.10 0.45 -13.76
C GLN A 148 -2.88 0.94 -12.96
N CYS A 149 -1.81 0.13 -12.91
CA CYS A 149 -0.56 0.53 -12.27
C CYS A 149 0.07 1.74 -12.98
N THR A 150 0.00 1.82 -14.31
CA THR A 150 0.52 2.97 -15.06
C THR A 150 -0.23 4.25 -14.68
N GLU A 151 -1.56 4.19 -14.56
CA GLU A 151 -2.36 5.34 -14.13
C GLU A 151 -2.03 5.76 -12.70
N ARG A 152 -1.92 4.79 -11.78
CA ARG A 152 -1.59 5.07 -10.38
C ARG A 152 -0.20 5.70 -10.23
N VAL A 153 0.81 5.16 -10.92
CA VAL A 153 2.18 5.70 -10.89
C VAL A 153 2.23 7.10 -11.50
N ASN A 154 1.54 7.33 -12.62
CA ASN A 154 1.47 8.66 -13.23
C ASN A 154 0.71 9.68 -12.37
N HIS A 155 -0.36 9.25 -11.69
CA HIS A 155 -1.11 10.10 -10.77
C HIS A 155 -0.28 10.44 -9.53
N GLN A 156 0.43 9.48 -8.96
CA GLN A 156 1.35 9.73 -7.83
C GLN A 156 2.49 10.66 -8.22
N ALA A 157 3.04 10.48 -9.42
CA ALA A 157 4.07 11.36 -9.96
C ALA A 157 3.55 12.80 -10.13
N MET A 158 2.37 12.99 -10.72
CA MET A 158 1.83 14.34 -10.96
C MET A 158 1.33 15.04 -9.69
N PHE A 159 0.64 14.35 -8.78
CA PHE A 159 -0.02 14.98 -7.63
C PHE A 159 0.71 14.79 -6.29
N GLY A 160 1.89 14.19 -6.29
CA GLY A 160 2.70 14.02 -5.08
C GLY A 160 2.01 13.17 -4.01
N GLY A 161 1.75 11.90 -4.33
CA GLY A 161 1.21 10.96 -3.33
C GLY A 161 2.31 10.38 -2.44
N ILE A 162 2.31 10.70 -1.14
CA ILE A 162 3.16 10.05 -0.11
C ILE A 162 2.55 8.71 0.29
N GLU A 163 2.14 7.90 -0.68
CA GLU A 163 1.87 6.48 -0.44
C GLU A 163 3.18 5.77 -0.76
N PRO A 164 4.05 5.46 0.24
CA PRO A 164 5.11 4.51 0.01
C PRO A 164 4.41 3.28 -0.56
N THR A 165 4.79 2.87 -1.77
CA THR A 165 4.30 1.61 -2.34
C THR A 165 4.89 0.50 -1.49
N ARG A 166 4.34 0.31 -0.29
CA ARG A 166 4.79 -0.63 0.72
C ARG A 166 4.43 -1.99 0.19
N GLN A 167 5.38 -2.48 -0.59
CA GLN A 167 5.53 -3.80 -1.12
C GLN A 167 5.68 -4.74 0.09
N GLY A 168 4.55 -5.07 0.72
CA GLY A 168 4.50 -5.94 1.89
C GLY A 168 4.94 -7.37 1.55
N PRO A 169 5.06 -8.26 2.54
CA PRO A 169 5.46 -9.67 2.35
C PRO A 169 4.44 -10.50 1.53
N LEU A 170 3.45 -9.84 0.94
CA LEU A 170 2.38 -10.42 0.14
C LEU A 170 2.95 -11.29 -0.99
N LEU A 171 4.07 -10.91 -1.61
CA LEU A 171 4.69 -11.75 -2.64
C LEU A 171 5.04 -13.14 -2.10
N GLY A 172 5.75 -13.19 -0.97
CA GLY A 172 6.10 -14.46 -0.32
C GLY A 172 4.88 -15.23 0.15
N LEU A 173 3.86 -14.54 0.65
CA LEU A 173 2.61 -15.16 1.11
C LEU A 173 1.82 -15.78 -0.05
N PHE A 174 1.65 -15.07 -1.17
CA PHE A 174 0.98 -15.59 -2.36
C PHE A 174 1.74 -16.77 -2.95
N LEU A 175 3.07 -16.74 -2.92
CA LEU A 175 3.90 -17.83 -3.40
C LEU A 175 3.83 -19.06 -2.48
N LEU A 176 3.84 -18.85 -1.17
CA LEU A 176 3.64 -19.90 -0.17
C LEU A 176 2.25 -20.52 -0.34
N PHE A 177 1.21 -19.69 -0.45
CA PHE A 177 -0.15 -20.15 -0.68
C PHE A 177 -0.27 -20.92 -2.00
N GLY A 178 0.27 -20.40 -3.10
CA GLY A 178 0.29 -21.06 -4.40
C GLY A 178 1.01 -22.40 -4.36
N GLY A 179 2.18 -22.47 -3.70
CA GLY A 179 2.92 -23.72 -3.49
C GLY A 179 2.18 -24.73 -2.62
N ILE A 180 1.53 -24.27 -1.54
CA ILE A 180 0.69 -25.14 -0.68
C ILE A 180 -0.51 -25.66 -1.48
N VAL A 181 -1.20 -24.80 -2.23
CA VAL A 181 -2.31 -25.22 -3.09
C VAL A 181 -1.83 -26.24 -4.12
N MET A 182 -0.70 -25.98 -4.77
CA MET A 182 -0.11 -26.92 -5.71
C MET A 182 0.21 -28.27 -5.06
N LEU A 183 0.83 -28.27 -3.88
CA LEU A 183 1.09 -29.49 -3.11
C LEU A 183 -0.20 -30.21 -2.72
N LEU A 184 -1.23 -29.47 -2.31
CA LEU A 184 -2.53 -30.04 -1.93
C LEU A 184 -3.23 -30.68 -3.14
N LEU A 185 -3.13 -30.07 -4.32
CA LEU A 185 -3.63 -30.63 -5.58
C LEU A 185 -2.83 -31.87 -6.01
N THR A 186 -1.51 -31.88 -5.75
CA THR A 186 -0.63 -33.03 -6.01
C THR A 186 -0.96 -34.25 -5.15
N VAL A 187 -1.49 -34.09 -3.92
CA VAL A 187 -1.81 -35.21 -3.01
C VAL A 187 -3.08 -35.99 -3.45
N ASP A 188 -3.59 -35.75 -4.67
CA ASP A 188 -4.71 -36.49 -5.25
C ASP A 188 -5.93 -36.61 -4.29
N PRO A 189 -6.40 -35.50 -3.69
CA PRO A 189 -7.34 -35.60 -2.58
C PRO A 189 -8.69 -36.18 -3.03
N ALA A 190 -9.18 -37.17 -2.29
CA ALA A 190 -10.40 -37.91 -2.63
C ALA A 190 -11.64 -37.01 -2.82
N TRP A 191 -11.74 -35.92 -2.05
CA TRP A 191 -12.83 -34.94 -2.17
C TRP A 191 -12.81 -34.19 -3.51
N LEU A 192 -11.62 -33.89 -4.05
CA LEU A 192 -11.44 -33.16 -5.30
C LEU A 192 -11.80 -34.06 -6.49
N ARG A 193 -11.38 -35.32 -6.45
CA ARG A 193 -11.80 -36.34 -7.44
C ARG A 193 -13.30 -36.52 -7.41
N TRP A 194 -13.92 -36.63 -6.23
CA TRP A 194 -15.36 -36.72 -6.10
C TRP A 194 -16.07 -35.48 -6.67
N PHE A 195 -15.58 -34.28 -6.37
CA PHE A 195 -16.11 -33.02 -6.90
C PHE A 195 -16.04 -32.98 -8.43
N PHE A 196 -14.89 -33.23 -9.06
CA PHE A 196 -14.80 -33.18 -10.52
C PHE A 196 -15.61 -34.29 -11.20
N THR A 197 -15.70 -35.48 -10.60
CA THR A 197 -16.43 -36.62 -11.18
C THR A 197 -17.95 -36.47 -11.06
N TYR A 198 -18.43 -36.04 -9.89
CA TYR A 198 -19.87 -36.00 -9.58
C TYR A 198 -20.45 -34.61 -9.60
N ALA A 199 -19.69 -33.55 -9.29
CA ALA A 199 -20.19 -32.18 -9.26
C ALA A 199 -19.81 -31.38 -10.51
N GLY A 200 -18.77 -31.77 -11.26
CA GLY A 200 -18.23 -30.98 -12.38
C GLY A 200 -19.28 -30.65 -13.46
N SER A 201 -20.02 -31.64 -13.95
CA SER A 201 -21.03 -31.44 -15.00
C SER A 201 -22.29 -30.71 -14.50
N TYR A 202 -22.82 -31.11 -13.33
CA TYR A 202 -24.02 -30.51 -12.76
C TYR A 202 -23.79 -29.09 -12.25
N ALA A 203 -22.62 -28.80 -11.66
CA ALA A 203 -22.29 -27.45 -11.19
C ALA A 203 -22.16 -26.49 -12.37
N GLY A 204 -21.49 -26.90 -13.45
CA GLY A 204 -21.38 -26.10 -14.67
C GLY A 204 -22.75 -25.80 -15.28
N ALA A 205 -23.61 -26.83 -15.41
CA ALA A 205 -24.97 -26.66 -15.92
C ALA A 205 -25.83 -25.74 -15.04
N ALA A 206 -25.77 -25.89 -13.72
CA ALA A 206 -26.50 -25.04 -12.79
C ALA A 206 -26.05 -23.57 -12.86
N LEU A 207 -24.74 -23.32 -13.01
CA LEU A 207 -24.19 -21.97 -13.18
C LEU A 207 -24.64 -21.32 -14.49
N LEU A 208 -24.68 -22.10 -15.58
CA LEU A 208 -25.10 -21.62 -16.90
C LEU A 208 -26.61 -21.32 -16.92
N ILE A 209 -27.43 -22.19 -16.33
CA ILE A 209 -28.87 -21.97 -16.19
C ILE A 209 -29.15 -20.76 -15.29
N GLY A 210 -28.53 -20.70 -14.12
CA GLY A 210 -28.70 -19.59 -13.17
C GLY A 210 -28.23 -18.26 -13.74
N GLY A 211 -27.04 -18.25 -14.37
CA GLY A 211 -26.50 -17.07 -15.05
C GLY A 211 -27.36 -16.62 -16.23
N GLY A 212 -27.90 -17.56 -17.01
CA GLY A 212 -28.83 -17.28 -18.11
C GLY A 212 -30.13 -16.64 -17.63
N ILE A 213 -30.73 -17.18 -16.56
CA ILE A 213 -31.93 -16.60 -15.93
C ILE A 213 -31.63 -15.21 -15.38
N PHE A 214 -30.51 -15.04 -14.67
CA PHE A 214 -30.12 -13.74 -14.11
C PHE A 214 -29.93 -12.68 -15.20
N LEU A 215 -29.28 -13.03 -16.32
CA LEU A 215 -29.07 -12.11 -17.43
C LEU A 215 -30.39 -11.72 -18.11
N LEU A 216 -31.33 -12.67 -18.26
CA LEU A 216 -32.68 -12.40 -18.78
C LEU A 216 -33.47 -11.46 -17.87
N VAL A 217 -33.45 -11.68 -16.55
CA VAL A 217 -34.15 -10.80 -15.59
C VAL A 217 -33.54 -9.40 -15.58
N LYS A 218 -32.20 -9.30 -15.59
CA LYS A 218 -31.49 -8.02 -15.61
C LYS A 218 -31.78 -7.22 -16.89
N GLU A 219 -31.79 -7.88 -18.05
CA GLU A 219 -32.12 -7.25 -19.34
C GLU A 219 -33.59 -6.81 -19.39
N SER A 220 -34.52 -7.64 -18.88
CA SER A 220 -35.94 -7.32 -18.80
C SER A 220 -36.23 -6.10 -17.91
N ASN A 221 -35.48 -5.92 -16.81
CA ASN A 221 -35.63 -4.77 -15.92
C ASN A 221 -35.00 -3.48 -16.46
N LYS A 222 -34.08 -3.58 -17.43
CA LYS A 222 -33.44 -2.40 -18.04
C LYS A 222 -34.22 -1.83 -19.22
N ARG A 223 -35.16 -2.61 -19.78
CA ARG A 223 -36.03 -2.22 -20.91
C ARG A 223 -37.42 -1.73 -20.50
N ARG A 224 -37.75 -1.76 -19.22
CA ARG A 224 -38.91 -1.06 -18.63
C ARG A 224 -38.44 0.27 -18.05
#